data_AF-A0A816R6S3-F1
#
_entry.id   AF-A0A816R6S3-F1
#
_cell.length_a   1.000
_cell.length_b   1.000
_cell.length_c   1.000
_cell.angle_alpha   90.00
_cell.angle_beta   90.00
_cell.angle_gamma   90.00
#
_symmetry.space_group_name_H-M   'P 1'
#
loop_
_entity.id
_entity.type
_entity.pdbx_description
1 polymer ?
#
loop_
_entity_poly.entity_id
_entity_poly.type
_entity_poly.pdbx_seq_one_letter_code
_entity_poly.pdbx_strand_id
1 'polypeptide(L)' 'MGKGRAPCCDKTKVKRGPWSYDEDLKLISFIQKYGHKNWRSLPNQAGLLRCGMSCRLLDGLITSDLM' A
#
# COMPACT_ATOMS: atom_id res chain seq x y z
N MET A 1 -18.11 -12.05 -18.85
CA MET A 1 -17.71 -10.84 -18.09
C MET A 1 -17.16 -11.25 -16.74
N GLY A 2 -15.90 -10.95 -16.45
CA GLY A 2 -15.18 -11.41 -15.27
C GLY A 2 -15.82 -10.93 -13.96
N LYS A 3 -15.86 -11.82 -12.96
CA LYS A 3 -16.45 -11.63 -11.63
C LYS A 3 -15.86 -10.36 -10.98
N GLY A 4 -16.63 -9.28 -10.99
CA GLY A 4 -16.25 -7.99 -10.41
C GLY A 4 -16.04 -8.14 -8.91
N ARG A 5 -14.79 -8.24 -8.48
CA ARG A 5 -14.44 -8.12 -7.06
C ARG A 5 -14.89 -6.74 -6.59
N ALA A 6 -15.60 -6.70 -5.46
CA ALA A 6 -15.98 -5.43 -4.83
C ALA A 6 -14.76 -4.50 -4.75
N PRO A 7 -14.93 -3.19 -5.04
CA PRO A 7 -13.81 -2.26 -5.01
C PRO A 7 -13.17 -2.30 -3.62
N CYS A 8 -11.89 -2.64 -3.58
CA CYS A 8 -11.17 -2.83 -2.31
C CYS A 8 -11.07 -1.55 -1.47
N CYS A 9 -11.23 -0.38 -2.11
CA CYS A 9 -11.26 0.94 -1.48
C CYS A 9 -12.11 1.90 -2.34
N ASP A 10 -12.67 2.94 -1.72
CA ASP A 10 -13.33 4.04 -2.43
C ASP A 10 -12.34 4.75 -3.36
N LYS A 11 -12.58 4.65 -4.67
CA LYS A 11 -11.69 5.17 -5.73
C LYS A 11 -11.52 6.69 -5.69
N THR A 12 -12.31 7.39 -4.88
CA THR A 12 -12.31 8.85 -4.71
C THR A 12 -11.38 9.34 -3.60
N LYS A 13 -10.97 8.46 -2.66
CA LYS A 13 -10.13 8.84 -1.50
C LYS A 13 -8.69 8.35 -1.57
N VAL A 14 -8.36 7.57 -2.61
CA VAL A 14 -7.03 6.97 -2.76
C VAL A 14 -6.23 7.71 -3.82
N LYS A 15 -4.98 8.06 -3.50
CA LYS A 15 -4.05 8.65 -4.46
C LYS A 15 -3.79 7.64 -5.59
N ARG A 16 -4.04 8.07 -6.83
CA ARG A 16 -3.71 7.32 -8.05
C ARG A 16 -2.50 7.98 -8.69
N GLY A 17 -1.42 7.23 -8.85
CA GLY A 17 -0.16 7.75 -9.38
C GLY A 17 1.05 6.99 -8.84
N PRO A 18 2.26 7.35 -9.31
CA PRO A 18 3.50 6.79 -8.76
C PRO A 18 3.55 7.01 -7.26
N TRP A 19 4.23 6.11 -6.55
CA TRP A 19 4.51 6.34 -5.15
C TRP A 19 5.59 7.41 -5.02
N SER A 20 5.43 8.25 -4.01
CA SER A 20 6.46 9.22 -3.63
C SER A 20 7.36 8.61 -2.57
N TYR A 21 8.63 9.02 -2.56
CA TYR A 21 9.62 8.55 -1.59
C TYR A 21 9.16 8.69 -0.13
N ASP A 22 8.45 9.76 0.23
CA ASP A 22 7.84 9.93 1.56
C ASP A 22 6.79 8.87 1.91
N GLU A 23 5.98 8.46 0.93
CA GLU A 23 5.00 7.39 1.13
C GLU A 23 5.70 6.04 1.27
N ASP A 24 6.75 5.81 0.48
CA ASP A 24 7.60 4.60 0.55
C ASP A 24 8.24 4.47 1.93
N LEU A 25 8.90 5.53 2.42
CA LEU A 25 9.51 5.53 3.74
C LEU A 25 8.50 5.29 4.87
N LYS A 26 7.31 5.88 4.79
CA LYS A 26 6.23 5.60 5.75
C LYS A 26 5.79 4.14 5.69
N LEU A 27 5.65 3.59 4.49
CA LEU A 27 5.29 2.19 4.34
C LEU A 27 6.37 1.27 4.93
N ILE A 28 7.62 1.47 4.56
CA ILE A 28 8.77 0.68 5.02
C ILE A 28 8.91 0.75 6.53
N SER A 29 8.93 1.95 7.10
CA SER A 29 9.07 2.15 8.55
C SER A 29 7.91 1.52 9.31
N PHE A 30 6.68 1.60 8.79
CA PHE A 30 5.52 0.97 9.40
C PHE A 30 5.63 -0.56 9.36
N ILE A 31 6.04 -1.11 8.21
CA ILE A 31 6.23 -2.56 8.03
C ILE A 31 7.35 -3.09 8.92
N GLN A 32 8.51 -2.42 8.97
CA GLN A 32 9.62 -2.85 9.82
C GLN A 32 9.25 -2.79 11.31
N LYS A 33 8.46 -1.79 11.72
CA LYS A 33 8.08 -1.59 13.11
C LYS A 33 6.94 -2.50 13.58
N TYR A 34 5.90 -2.71 12.76
CA TYR A 34 4.67 -3.41 13.15
C TYR A 34 4.41 -4.71 12.37
N GLY A 35 5.08 -4.91 11.24
CA GLY A 35 4.80 -5.96 10.28
C GLY A 35 3.58 -5.67 9.39
N HIS A 36 3.38 -6.50 8.37
CA HIS A 36 2.30 -6.35 7.38
C HIS A 36 1.29 -7.52 7.42
N LYS A 37 0.72 -7.81 8.60
CA LYS A 37 -0.25 -8.93 8.74
C LYS A 37 -1.50 -8.75 7.87
N ASN A 38 -1.97 -7.52 7.70
CA ASN A 38 -3.18 -7.20 6.92
C ASN A 38 -2.98 -5.97 6.03
N TRP A 39 -2.64 -6.19 4.76
CA TRP A 39 -2.46 -5.13 3.77
C TRP A 39 -3.68 -4.21 3.61
N ARG A 40 -4.91 -4.71 3.83
CA ARG A 40 -6.14 -3.90 3.70
C ARG A 40 -6.24 -2.79 4.75
N SER A 41 -5.82 -3.06 5.98
CA SER A 41 -5.88 -2.10 7.09
C SER A 41 -4.59 -1.29 7.22
N LEU A 42 -3.47 -1.84 6.73
CA LEU A 42 -2.15 -1.22 6.76
C LEU A 42 -2.15 0.24 6.31
N PRO A 43 -2.65 0.63 5.12
CA PRO A 43 -2.56 2.02 4.68
C PRO A 43 -3.28 2.97 5.64
N ASN A 44 -4.43 2.59 6.18
CA ASN A 44 -5.14 3.40 7.16
C ASN A 44 -4.33 3.54 8.47
N GLN A 45 -3.69 2.46 8.92
CA GLN A 45 -2.84 2.48 10.12
C GLN A 45 -1.53 3.25 9.92
N ALA A 46 -0.96 3.20 8.72
CA ALA A 46 0.26 3.91 8.33
C ALA A 46 0.01 5.39 7.95
N GLY A 47 -1.26 5.84 7.94
CA GLY A 47 -1.62 7.18 7.49
C GLY A 47 -1.38 7.41 6.00
N LEU A 48 -1.41 6.34 5.19
CA LEU A 48 -1.25 6.35 3.75
C LEU A 48 -2.61 6.38 3.05
N LEU A 49 -2.80 7.32 2.13
CA LEU A 49 -4.00 7.41 1.29
C LEU A 49 -3.90 6.46 0.08
N ARG A 50 -3.50 5.21 0.32
CA ARG A 50 -3.26 4.18 -0.71
C ARG A 50 -4.13 2.96 -0.44
N CYS A 51 -4.42 2.18 -1.48
CA CYS A 51 -5.10 0.91 -1.31
C CYS A 51 -4.13 -0.15 -0.76
N GLY A 52 -4.64 -1.07 0.06
CA GLY A 52 -3.81 -2.16 0.59
C GLY A 52 -3.14 -3.04 -0.48
N MET A 53 -3.82 -3.22 -1.61
CA MET A 53 -3.24 -3.92 -2.77
C MET A 53 -2.05 -3.16 -3.38
N SER A 54 -2.08 -1.82 -3.36
CA SER A 54 -0.96 -0.99 -3.83
C SER A 54 0.21 -1.06 -2.86
N CYS A 55 -0.04 -1.03 -1.54
CA CYS A 55 1.00 -1.21 -0.52
C CYS A 55 1.71 -2.57 -0.67
N ARG A 56 0.97 -3.65 -0.93
CA ARG A 56 1.57 -4.98 -1.14
C ARG A 56 2.41 -5.06 -2.41
N LEU A 57 1.93 -4.43 -3.49
CA LEU A 57 2.68 -4.39 -4.75
C LEU A 57 3.99 -3.63 -4.57
N LEU A 58 3.92 -2.50 -3.85
CA LEU A 58 5.04 -1.62 -3.65
C LEU A 58 6.11 -2.22 -2.71
N ASP A 59 5.70 -2.92 -1.65
CA ASP A 59 6.63 -3.64 -0.78
C ASP A 59 7.56 -4.58 -1.58
N GLY A 60 6.99 -5.29 -2.56
CA GLY A 60 7.76 -6.12 -3.50
C GLY A 60 8.69 -5.33 -4.44
N LEU A 61 8.33 -4.08 -4.80
CA LEU A 61 9.18 -3.21 -5.63
C LEU A 61 10.29 -2.54 -4.82
N ILE A 62 10.02 -2.18 -3.57
CA ILE A 62 10.99 -1.58 -2.66
C ILE A 62 12.02 -2.61 -2.24
N THR A 63 11.60 -3.82 -1.87
CA THR A 63 12.53 -4.90 -1.49
C THR A 63 13.42 -5.32 -2.66
N SER A 64 13.00 -5.13 -3.91
CA SER A 64 13.84 -5.39 -5.09
C SER A 64 14.85 -4.28 -5.43
N ASP A 65 14.71 -3.07 -4.89
CA ASP A 65 15.66 -1.95 -5.10
C ASP A 65 16.74 -1.90 -4.01
N LEU A 66 16.53 -2.62 -2.90
CA LEU A 66 17.46 -2.71 -1.77
C LEU A 66 18.41 -3.94 -1.83
N MET A 67 18.40 -4.70 -2.92
CA MET A 67 19.32 -5.82 -3.23
C MET A 67 20.09 -5.54 -4.52
#